data_AF-A0A382ZX78-F1
#
_entry.id   AF-A0A382ZX78-F1
#
_cell.length_a   1.000
_cell.length_b   1.000
_cell.length_c   1.000
_cell.angle_alpha   90.00
_cell.angle_beta   90.00
_cell.angle_gamma   90.00
#
_symmetry.space_group_name_H-M   'P 1'
#
loop_
_entity.id
_entity.type
_entity.pdbx_description
1 polymer ?
#
loop_
_entity_poly.entity_id
_entity_poly.type
_entity_poly.pdbx_seq_one_letter_code
_entity_poly.pdbx_strand_id
1 'polypeptide(L)'
;MNSAVLITYDQDDMIDEAVALCESADYKVKHVIKQNFLQKPKYGLSGGKIEDLKEIISTVKPDVVVFDEILKPSQNYNLASEL
;
A
#
# COMPACT_ATOMS: atom_id res chain seq x y z
N MET A 1 10.70 -3.70 -14.27
CA MET A 1 10.34 -3.04 -13.00
C MET A 1 9.07 -2.23 -13.11
N ASN A 2 7.97 -2.82 -12.64
CA ASN A 2 6.71 -2.12 -12.41
C ASN A 2 6.85 -1.17 -11.22
N SER A 3 6.24 0.00 -11.28
CA SER A 3 6.24 0.99 -10.22
C SER A 3 5.19 0.66 -9.15
N ALA A 4 5.54 0.89 -7.88
CA ALA A 4 4.68 0.54 -6.75
C ALA A 4 4.49 1.71 -5.79
N VAL A 5 3.29 1.79 -5.21
CA VAL A 5 3.05 2.46 -3.92
C VAL A 5 3.04 1.37 -2.85
N LEU A 6 3.93 1.48 -1.87
CA LEU A 6 4.01 0.55 -0.74
C LEU A 6 3.25 1.11 0.46
N ILE A 7 2.47 0.26 1.12
CA ILE A 7 1.74 0.59 2.34
C ILE A 7 2.20 -0.39 3.42
N THR A 8 2.87 0.12 4.45
CA THR A 8 3.56 -0.69 5.48
C THR A 8 3.44 -0.06 6.86
N TYR A 9 3.93 -0.76 7.88
CA TYR A 9 3.96 -0.33 9.26
C TYR A 9 4.92 0.85 9.48
N ASP A 10 4.61 1.74 10.43
CA ASP A 10 5.45 2.89 10.80
C ASP A 10 6.60 2.47 11.75
N GLN A 11 7.45 1.57 11.26
CA GLN A 11 8.65 1.09 11.95
C GLN A 11 9.78 0.96 10.93
N ASP A 12 10.94 1.56 11.21
CA ASP A 12 12.01 1.70 10.21
C ASP A 12 12.54 0.35 9.71
N ASP A 13 12.64 -0.65 10.58
CA ASP A 13 13.04 -2.02 10.24
C ASP A 13 12.02 -2.70 9.30
N MET A 14 10.72 -2.53 9.57
CA MET A 14 9.65 -3.05 8.71
C MET A 14 9.63 -2.35 7.35
N ILE A 15 9.90 -1.04 7.30
CA ILE A 15 9.94 -0.28 6.05
C ILE A 15 11.10 -0.75 5.18
N ASP A 16 12.30 -0.88 5.75
CA ASP A 16 13.49 -1.32 5.03
C ASP A 16 13.30 -2.75 4.47
N GLU A 17 12.72 -3.64 5.28
CA GLU A 17 12.38 -5.00 4.85
C GLU A 17 11.36 -5.00 3.71
N ALA A 18 10.22 -4.32 3.87
CA ALA A 18 9.16 -4.30 2.87
C ALA A 18 9.61 -3.67 1.54
N VAL A 19 10.47 -2.65 1.58
CA VAL A 19 11.10 -2.08 0.38
C VAL A 19 12.02 -3.09 -0.29
N ALA A 20 12.91 -3.76 0.47
CA ALA A 20 13.82 -4.78 -0.07
C ALA A 20 13.06 -5.96 -0.70
N LEU A 21 11.94 -6.37 -0.11
CA LEU A 21 11.06 -7.41 -0.68
C LEU A 21 10.41 -6.97 -1.99
N CYS A 22 9.94 -5.72 -2.07
CA CYS A 22 9.41 -5.15 -3.32
C CYS A 22 10.48 -5.13 -4.43
N GLU A 23 11.69 -4.66 -4.12
CA GLU A 23 12.79 -4.60 -5.08
C GLU A 23 13.21 -6.00 -5.58
N SER A 24 13.26 -6.96 -4.65
CA SER A 24 13.55 -8.37 -4.97
C SER A 24 12.48 -9.01 -5.87
N ALA A 25 11.24 -8.51 -5.82
CA ALA A 25 10.12 -8.93 -6.65
C ALA A 25 9.98 -8.13 -7.97
N ASP A 26 11.02 -7.39 -8.39
CA ASP A 26 11.03 -6.52 -9.59
C ASP A 26 10.05 -5.34 -9.52
N TYR A 27 9.69 -4.88 -8.31
CA TYR A 27 8.93 -3.64 -8.13
C TYR A 27 9.82 -2.48 -7.70
N LYS A 28 9.57 -1.30 -8.28
CA LYS A 28 10.23 -0.05 -7.90
C LYS A 28 9.28 0.77 -7.02
N VAL A 29 9.57 0.84 -5.71
CA VAL A 29 8.78 1.64 -4.77
C VAL A 29 8.98 3.14 -5.08
N LYS A 30 7.89 3.82 -5.42
CA LYS A 30 7.86 5.27 -5.74
C LYS A 30 7.35 6.12 -4.59
N HIS A 31 6.58 5.52 -3.69
CA HIS A 31 6.03 6.17 -2.52
C HIS A 31 5.78 5.13 -1.43
N VAL A 32 5.96 5.54 -0.17
CA VAL A 32 5.70 4.69 1.00
C VAL A 32 4.67 5.39 1.89
N ILE A 33 3.55 4.72 2.16
CA ILE A 33 2.54 5.15 3.12
C ILE A 33 2.74 4.35 4.40
N LYS A 34 3.11 5.04 5.48
CA LYS A 34 3.32 4.44 6.80
C LYS A 34 2.02 4.46 7.60
N GLN A 35 1.72 3.37 8.30
CA GLN A 35 0.53 3.23 9.14
C GLN A 35 0.84 2.49 10.45
N ASN A 36 0.15 2.86 11.53
CA ASN A 36 0.22 2.10 12.77
C ASN A 36 -0.57 0.78 12.71
N PHE A 37 -1.59 0.69 11.84
CA PHE A 37 -2.46 -0.47 11.71
C PHE A 37 -2.95 -0.64 10.26
N LEU A 38 -2.82 -1.84 9.71
CA LEU A 38 -3.26 -2.20 8.34
C LEU A 38 -4.48 -3.13 8.30
N GLN A 39 -5.10 -3.40 9.45
CA GLN A 39 -6.20 -4.36 9.58
C GLN A 39 -7.58 -3.71 9.74
N LYS A 40 -7.76 -2.46 9.27
CA LYS A 40 -9.07 -1.79 9.38
C LYS A 40 -10.13 -2.55 8.57
N PRO A 41 -11.36 -2.73 9.09
CA PRO A 41 -12.30 -3.71 8.55
C PRO A 41 -12.66 -3.57 7.06
N LYS A 42 -12.79 -2.33 6.57
CA LYS A 42 -13.30 -2.06 5.21
C LYS A 42 -12.21 -2.14 4.14
N TYR A 43 -11.06 -1.51 4.38
CA TYR A 43 -10.01 -1.36 3.35
C TYR A 43 -8.59 -1.73 3.83
N GLY A 44 -8.44 -2.22 5.05
CA GLY A 44 -7.14 -2.26 5.75
C GLY A 44 -6.70 -0.89 6.27
N LEU A 45 -7.15 0.19 5.61
CA LEU A 45 -6.91 1.59 5.98
C LEU A 45 -8.17 2.30 6.53
N SER A 46 -7.95 3.46 7.14
CA SER A 46 -9.04 4.39 7.47
C SER A 46 -9.57 5.07 6.20
N GLY A 47 -10.82 5.55 6.23
CA GLY A 47 -11.42 6.25 5.08
C GLY A 47 -10.62 7.47 4.64
N GLY A 48 -10.13 8.30 5.57
CA GLY A 48 -9.27 9.44 5.23
C GLY A 48 -7.98 9.02 4.51
N LYS A 49 -7.38 7.89 4.90
CA LYS A 49 -6.18 7.37 4.23
C LYS A 49 -6.45 6.78 2.85
N ILE A 50 -7.68 6.41 2.55
CA ILE A 50 -8.08 6.01 1.20
C ILE A 50 -8.12 7.23 0.27
N GLU A 51 -8.61 8.37 0.74
CA GLU A 51 -8.57 9.60 -0.04
C GLU A 51 -7.12 10.05 -0.30
N ASP A 52 -6.26 10.02 0.72
CA ASP A 52 -4.82 10.27 0.55
C ASP A 52 -4.20 9.31 -0.51
N LEU A 53 -4.55 8.02 -0.47
CA LEU A 53 -4.06 7.01 -1.41
C LEU A 53 -4.54 7.31 -2.85
N LYS A 54 -5.79 7.74 -3.06
CA LYS A 54 -6.30 8.14 -4.38
C LYS A 54 -5.51 9.31 -4.95
N GLU A 55 -5.22 10.33 -4.14
CA GLU A 55 -4.41 11.47 -4.56
C GLU A 55 -2.99 11.02 -4.96
N ILE A 56 -2.37 10.16 -4.17
CA ILE A 56 -1.06 9.58 -4.46
C ILE A 56 -1.10 8.76 -5.76
N ILE A 57 -2.09 7.90 -5.97
CA ILE A 57 -2.24 7.11 -7.20
C ILE A 57 -2.40 8.04 -8.41
N SER A 58 -3.21 9.10 -8.31
CA SER A 58 -3.43 10.03 -9.41
C SER A 58 -2.14 10.79 -9.83
N THR A 59 -1.25 11.03 -8.86
CA THR A 59 -0.01 11.77 -9.05
C THR A 59 1.16 10.87 -9.45
N VAL A 60 1.37 9.79 -8.70
CA VAL A 60 2.48 8.84 -8.86
C VAL A 60 2.23 7.91 -10.04
N LYS A 61 0.96 7.59 -10.33
CA LYS A 61 0.53 6.63 -11.36
C LYS A 61 1.27 5.30 -11.27
N PRO A 62 1.22 4.61 -10.12
CA PRO A 62 1.90 3.33 -9.95
C PRO A 62 1.22 2.25 -10.80
N ASP A 63 1.99 1.22 -11.16
CA ASP A 63 1.47 0.02 -11.81
C ASP A 63 0.78 -0.92 -10.80
N VAL A 64 1.19 -0.86 -9.53
CA VAL A 64 0.63 -1.68 -8.44
C VAL A 64 0.60 -0.93 -7.09
N VAL A 65 -0.35 -1.28 -6.25
CA VAL A 65 -0.36 -0.91 -4.83
C VAL A 65 -0.05 -2.17 -4.02
N VAL A 66 1.00 -2.11 -3.19
CA VAL A 66 1.45 -3.23 -2.35
C VAL A 66 1.08 -2.95 -0.90
N PHE A 67 0.36 -3.88 -0.29
CA PHE A 67 0.08 -3.87 1.14
C PHE A 67 0.99 -4.88 1.84
N ASP A 68 1.71 -4.41 2.86
CA ASP A 68 2.52 -5.23 3.76
C ASP A 68 1.67 -5.90 4.85
N GLU A 69 0.55 -6.49 4.42
CA GLU A 69 -0.39 -7.23 5.25
C GLU A 69 -1.28 -8.11 4.36
N ILE A 70 -1.72 -9.25 4.89
CA ILE A 70 -2.67 -10.11 4.19
C ILE A 70 -4.08 -9.49 4.30
N LEU A 71 -4.53 -8.91 3.19
CA LEU A 71 -5.89 -8.38 3.09
C LEU A 71 -6.93 -9.51 3.00
N LYS A 72 -8.02 -9.36 3.73
CA LYS A 72 -9.21 -10.20 3.60
C LYS A 72 -9.81 -10.02 2.21
N PRO A 73 -10.49 -11.03 1.64
CA PRO A 73 -11.14 -10.91 0.32
C PRO A 73 -12.09 -9.71 0.22
N SER A 74 -12.83 -9.40 1.29
CA SER A 74 -13.71 -8.23 1.35
C SER A 74 -12.95 -6.91 1.28
N GLN A 75 -11.78 -6.81 1.91
CA GLN A 75 -10.94 -5.61 1.85
C GLN A 75 -10.39 -5.41 0.44
N ASN A 76 -9.90 -6.48 -0.20
CA ASN A 76 -9.43 -6.45 -1.59
C ASN A 76 -10.53 -5.98 -2.56
N TYR A 77 -11.74 -6.53 -2.43
CA TYR A 77 -12.87 -6.13 -3.27
C TYR A 77 -13.25 -4.66 -3.07
N ASN A 78 -13.30 -4.21 -1.82
CA ASN A 78 -13.61 -2.82 -1.50
C ASN A 78 -12.54 -1.86 -2.05
N LEU A 79 -11.25 -2.20 -1.92
CA LEU A 79 -10.15 -1.40 -2.48
C LEU A 79 -10.24 -1.33 -4.01
N ALA A 80 -10.40 -2.47 -4.68
CA ALA A 80 -10.48 -2.53 -6.14
C ALA A 80 -11.71 -1.81 -6.73
N SER A 81 -12.77 -1.60 -5.93
CA SER A 81 -13.94 -0.84 -6.34
C SER A 81 -13.80 0.67 -6.12
N GLU A 82 -12.82 1.08 -5.31
CA GLU A 82 -12.65 2.44 -4.80
C GLU A 82 -11.45 3.16 -5.43
N LEU A 83 -10.41 2.42 -5.81
CA LEU A 83 -9.17 2.89 -6.44
C LEU A 83 -9.21 2.68 -7.96
#